data_AF-W6KF79-F1
#
_entry.id   AF-W6KF79-F1
#
_cell.length_a   1.000
_cell.length_b   1.000
_cell.length_c   1.000
_cell.angle_alpha   90.00
_cell.angle_beta   90.00
_cell.angle_gamma   90.00
#
_symmetry.space_group_name_H-M   'P 1'
#
loop_
_entity.id
_entity.type
_entity.pdbx_description
1 polymer ?
#
loop_
_entity_poly.entity_id
_entity_poly.type
_entity_poly.pdbx_seq_one_letter_code
_entity_poly.pdbx_strand_id
1 'polypeptide(L)'
;MQAQMVAARAIEQFCKMEFSNMTLEQCWDICYDRNLSREELVSGEILDSKITKMDACARKCVARNFEVMKLIMESREKRDKEALQAMGG
;
A
#
# COMPACT_ATOMS: atom_id res chain seq x y z
N MET A 1 10.20 5.68 30.73
CA MET A 1 9.26 4.68 30.16
C MET A 1 8.08 5.31 29.41
N GLN A 2 7.31 6.24 29.98
CA GLN A 2 6.13 6.83 29.30
C GLN A 2 6.48 7.58 28.01
N ALA A 3 7.54 8.39 28.00
CA ALA A 3 8.02 9.09 26.81
C ALA A 3 8.48 8.15 25.68
N GLN A 4 9.10 7.01 26.03
CA GLN A 4 9.53 6.00 25.04
C GLN A 4 8.34 5.30 24.39
N MET A 5 7.26 5.02 25.14
CA MET A 5 6.02 4.47 24.56
C MET A 5 5.31 5.45 23.63
N VAL A 6 5.32 6.76 23.95
CA VAL A 6 4.74 7.80 23.07
C VAL A 6 5.55 7.92 21.78
N ALA A 7 6.88 7.93 21.86
CA ALA A 7 7.74 7.95 20.68
C ALA A 7 7.54 6.71 19.78
N ALA A 8 7.43 5.52 20.38
CA ALA A 8 7.19 4.28 19.62
C ALA A 8 5.86 4.32 18.85
N ARG A 9 4.78 4.82 19.47
CA ARG A 9 3.48 4.98 18.78
C ARG A 9 3.54 6.01 17.66
N ALA A 10 4.26 7.12 17.86
CA ALA A 10 4.41 8.14 16.82
C ALA A 10 5.14 7.58 15.59
N ILE A 11 6.19 6.79 15.80
CA ILE A 11 6.92 6.09 14.74
C ILE A 11 6.00 5.11 14.00
N GLU A 12 5.21 4.33 14.74
CA GLU A 12 4.26 3.38 14.13
C GLU A 12 3.24 4.10 13.21
N GLN A 13 2.68 5.23 13.67
CA GLN A 13 1.75 6.02 12.88
C GLN A 13 2.41 6.64 11.65
N PHE A 14 3.64 7.14 11.80
CA PHE A 14 4.43 7.66 10.68
C PHE A 14 4.66 6.59 9.61
N CYS A 15 5.10 5.39 10.02
CA CYS A 15 5.29 4.27 9.09
C CYS A 15 4.00 3.87 8.36
N LYS A 16 2.85 3.87 9.05
CA LYS A 16 1.54 3.60 8.42
C LYS A 16 1.16 4.66 7.40
N MET A 17 1.42 5.93 7.71
CA MET A 17 1.15 7.04 6.80
C MET A 17 2.03 6.96 5.56
N GLU A 18 3.33 6.74 5.72
CA GLU A 18 4.26 6.57 4.59
C GLU A 18 3.85 5.40 3.69
N PHE A 19 3.50 4.26 4.30
CA PHE A 19 3.00 3.13 3.54
C PHE A 19 1.70 3.45 2.77
N SER A 20 0.80 4.22 3.39
CA SER A 20 -0.44 4.64 2.74
C SER A 20 -0.14 5.55 1.55
N ASN A 21 0.79 6.50 1.68
CA ASN A 21 1.22 7.38 0.60
C ASN A 21 1.78 6.58 -0.58
N MET A 22 2.71 5.66 -0.31
CA MET A 22 3.28 4.78 -1.35
C MET A 22 2.22 3.94 -2.05
N THR A 23 1.27 3.39 -1.29
CA THR A 23 0.18 2.57 -1.86
C THR A 23 -0.73 3.41 -2.75
N LEU A 24 -1.07 4.63 -2.31
CA LEU A 24 -1.91 5.54 -3.07
C LEU A 24 -1.22 5.99 -4.37
N GLU A 25 0.06 6.32 -4.32
CA GLU A 25 0.87 6.68 -5.50
C GLU A 25 0.91 5.53 -6.52
N GLN A 26 1.25 4.32 -6.09
CA GLN A 26 1.28 3.15 -6.99
C GLN A 26 -0.08 2.85 -7.61
N CYS A 27 -1.16 2.94 -6.82
CA CYS A 27 -2.50 2.69 -7.34
C CYS A 27 -3.01 3.83 -8.22
N TRP A 28 -2.56 5.07 -7.99
CA TRP A 28 -2.79 6.18 -8.90
C TRP A 28 -2.18 5.90 -10.28
N ASP A 29 -0.90 5.55 -10.31
CA ASP A 29 -0.18 5.28 -11.57
C ASP A 29 -0.82 4.12 -12.36
N ILE A 30 -1.23 3.07 -11.66
CA ILE A 30 -1.81 1.87 -12.30
C ILE A 30 -3.23 2.15 -12.80
N CYS A 31 -4.07 2.79 -11.98
CA CYS A 31 -5.50 2.84 -12.23
C CYS A 31 -5.98 4.14 -12.87
N TYR A 32 -5.28 5.27 -12.68
CA TYR A 32 -5.72 6.58 -13.16
C TYR A 32 -4.77 7.17 -14.19
N ASP A 33 -3.47 7.30 -13.90
CA ASP A 33 -2.50 7.99 -14.78
C ASP A 33 -2.47 7.38 -16.19
N ARG A 34 -2.47 6.05 -16.29
CA ARG A 34 -2.50 5.33 -17.57
C ARG A 34 -3.84 5.38 -18.31
N ASN A 35 -4.91 5.72 -17.61
CA ASN A 35 -6.27 5.67 -18.14
C ASN A 35 -6.83 7.06 -18.44
N LEU A 36 -6.27 8.13 -17.88
CA LEU A 36 -6.70 9.50 -18.12
C LEU A 36 -5.86 10.14 -19.22
N SER A 37 -6.52 10.71 -20.23
CA SER A 37 -5.85 11.60 -21.17
C SER A 37 -5.62 12.97 -20.55
N ARG A 38 -4.68 13.73 -21.12
CA ARG A 38 -4.40 15.09 -20.68
C ARG A 38 -5.62 16.00 -20.86
N GLU A 39 -6.36 15.80 -21.95
CA GLU A 39 -7.58 16.54 -22.25
C GLU A 39 -8.65 16.30 -21.18
N GLU A 40 -8.87 15.06 -20.77
CA GLU A 40 -9.82 14.69 -19.71
C GLU A 40 -9.44 15.27 -18.33
N LEU A 41 -8.14 15.35 -18.02
CA LEU A 41 -7.65 15.98 -16.79
C LEU A 41 -7.88 17.49 -16.78
N VAL A 42 -7.72 18.14 -17.93
CA VAL A 42 -7.88 19.60 -18.06
C VAL A 42 -9.35 20.00 -18.13
N SER A 43 -10.18 19.24 -18.84
CA SER A 43 -11.61 19.53 -18.98
C SER A 43 -12.40 19.16 -17.72
N GLY A 44 -11.95 18.17 -16.96
CA GLY A 44 -12.71 17.57 -15.86
C GLY A 44 -13.91 16.75 -16.33
N GLU A 45 -14.10 16.59 -17.65
CA GLU A 45 -15.19 15.85 -18.26
C GLU A 45 -14.74 14.41 -18.51
N ILE A 46 -14.95 13.54 -17.52
CA ILE A 46 -14.65 12.11 -17.61
C ILE A 46 -15.98 11.35 -17.60
N LEU A 47 -16.14 10.40 -18.53
CA LEU A 47 -17.33 9.54 -18.56
C LEU A 47 -17.50 8.77 -17.25
N ASP A 48 -18.70 8.78 -16.66
CA ASP A 48 -19.02 8.05 -15.41
C ASP A 48 -18.64 6.57 -15.46
N SER A 49 -18.86 5.93 -16.62
CA SER A 49 -18.51 4.52 -16.83
C SER A 49 -17.00 4.28 -16.76
N LYS A 50 -16.18 5.27 -17.14
CA LYS A 50 -14.73 5.24 -17.05
C LYS A 50 -14.29 5.48 -15.60
N ILE A 51 -14.86 6.47 -14.90
CA ILE A 51 -14.63 6.71 -13.47
C ILE A 51 -14.91 5.43 -12.66
N THR A 52 -16.06 4.81 -12.90
CA THR A 52 -16.47 3.58 -12.20
C THR A 52 -15.44 2.45 -12.37
N LYS A 53 -14.87 2.30 -13.56
CA LYS A 53 -13.83 1.29 -13.84
C LYS A 53 -12.51 1.63 -13.14
N MET A 54 -12.09 2.89 -13.16
CA MET A 54 -10.87 3.33 -12.47
C MET A 54 -10.99 3.16 -10.95
N ASP A 55 -12.13 3.51 -10.36
CA ASP A 55 -12.39 3.31 -8.94
C ASP A 55 -12.42 1.82 -8.55
N ALA A 56 -13.01 0.98 -9.40
CA ALA A 56 -12.97 -0.47 -9.20
C ALA A 56 -11.55 -1.04 -9.29
N CYS A 57 -10.71 -0.50 -10.19
CA CYS A 57 -9.29 -0.83 -10.24
C CYS A 57 -8.59 -0.40 -8.95
N ALA A 58 -8.78 0.84 -8.51
CA ALA A 58 -8.11 1.40 -7.33
C ALA A 58 -8.37 0.58 -6.07
N ARG A 59 -9.65 0.24 -5.81
CA ARG A 59 -10.03 -0.62 -4.68
C ARG A 59 -9.32 -1.98 -4.71
N LYS A 60 -9.23 -2.60 -5.89
CA LYS A 60 -8.53 -3.90 -6.07
C LYS A 60 -7.02 -3.76 -5.90
N CYS A 61 -6.44 -2.68 -6.42
CA CYS A 61 -5.00 -2.41 -6.28
C CYS A 61 -4.60 -2.24 -4.82
N VAL A 62 -5.35 -1.44 -4.06
CA VAL A 62 -5.10 -1.24 -2.62
C VAL A 62 -5.23 -2.57 -1.87
N ALA A 63 -6.32 -3.31 -2.08
CA ALA A 63 -6.52 -4.62 -1.45
C ALA A 63 -5.35 -5.58 -1.73
N ARG A 64 -4.90 -5.62 -2.99
CA ARG A 64 -3.78 -6.48 -3.40
C ARG A 64 -2.45 -6.06 -2.76
N ASN A 65 -2.20 -4.77 -2.60
CA ASN A 65 -1.01 -4.28 -1.90
C ASN A 65 -0.95 -4.78 -0.45
N PHE A 66 -2.07 -4.72 0.27
CA PHE A 66 -2.16 -5.26 1.63
C PHE A 66 -1.97 -6.79 1.67
N GLU A 67 -2.56 -7.54 0.73
CA GLU A 67 -2.36 -8.99 0.62
C GLU A 67 -0.88 -9.34 0.38
N VAL A 68 -0.22 -8.66 -0.56
CA VAL A 68 1.19 -8.89 -0.88
C VAL A 68 2.07 -8.56 0.33
N MET A 69 1.80 -7.44 1.01
CA MET A 69 2.53 -7.06 2.21
C MET A 69 2.40 -8.11 3.32
N LYS A 70 1.18 -8.62 3.55
CA LYS A 70 0.92 -9.69 4.50
C LYS A 70 1.77 -10.93 4.17
N LEU A 71 1.75 -11.38 2.92
CA LEU A 71 2.53 -12.54 2.48
C LEU A 71 4.05 -12.32 2.65
N ILE A 72 4.55 -11.12 2.37
CA ILE A 72 5.96 -10.76 2.59
C ILE A 72 6.32 -10.84 4.08
N MET A 73 5.46 -10.34 4.97
CA MET A 73 5.66 -10.40 6.42
C MET A 73 5.67 -11.85 6.94
N GLU A 74 4.66 -12.64 6.56
CA GLU A 74 4.57 -14.06 6.92
C GLU A 74 5.80 -14.84 6.42
N SER A 75 6.27 -14.53 5.20
CA SER A 75 7.47 -15.13 4.62
C SER A 75 8.74 -14.75 5.38
N ARG A 76 8.86 -13.50 5.86
CA ARG A 76 10.00 -13.06 6.71
C ARG A 76 9.99 -13.79 8.04
N GLU A 77 8.86 -13.81 8.73
CA GLU A 77 8.72 -14.48 10.02
C GLU A 77 9.07 -15.97 9.93
N LYS A 78 8.64 -16.63 8.85
CA LYS A 78 8.99 -18.04 8.61
C LYS A 78 10.50 -18.24 8.47
N ARG A 79 11.18 -17.40 7.67
CA ARG A 79 12.65 -17.49 7.51
C ARG A 79 13.39 -17.21 8.82
N ASP A 80 12.92 -16.26 9.62
CA ASP A 80 13.54 -15.93 10.90
C ASP A 80 13.40 -17.11 11.89
N LYS A 81 12.25 -17.77 11.90
CA LYS A 81 12.02 -19.01 12.68
C LYS A 81 12.94 -20.15 12.24
N GLU A 82 13.07 -20.36 10.94
CA GLU A 82 13.96 -21.38 10.37
C GLU A 82 15.43 -21.11 10.72
N ALA A 83 15.87 -19.84 10.66
CA ALA A 83 17.23 -19.44 11.01
C ALA A 83 17.54 -19.65 12.51
N LEU A 84 16.60 -19.33 13.40
CA LEU A 84 16.75 -19.57 14.84
C LEU A 84 16.83 -21.07 15.17
N GLN A 85 16.04 -21.90 14.48
CA GLN A 85 16.11 -23.36 14.64
C GLN A 85 17.44 -23.92 14.13
N ALA A 86 17.99 -23.36 13.05
CA ALA A 86 19.27 -23.79 12.49
C ALA A 86 20.50 -23.37 13.34
N MET A 87 20.40 -22.32 14.16
CA MET A 87 21.49 -21.89 15.06
C MET A 87 21.42 -22.50 16.46
N GLY A 88 20.31 -23.19 16.81
CA GLY A 88 20.10 -23.81 18.12
C GLY A 88 20.38 -25.31 18.19
N GLY A 89 20.84 -25.93 17.09
CA GLY A 89 21.22 -27.35 17.01
C GLY A 89 22.67 -27.50 16.56
#